data_AF-B3RY47-F1
#
_entry.id   AF-B3RY47-F1
#
_cell.length_a   1.000
_cell.length_b   1.000
_cell.length_c   1.000
_cell.angle_alpha   90.00
_cell.angle_beta   90.00
_cell.angle_gamma   90.00
#
_symmetry.space_group_name_H-M   'P 1'
#
loop_
_entity.id
_entity.type
_entity.pdbx_description
1 polymer ?
#
loop_
_entity_poly.entity_id
_entity_poly.type
_entity_poly.pdbx_seq_one_letter_code
_entity_poly.pdbx_strand_id
1 'polypeptide(L)'
;MTKLNLHQLNNEERNKILNVLERYYTTQEAKRDRIRQLRERLKILKDKGVIRSHEKPGIRVCSRCRGKLGMFFNTGAICNRCERRVCQSCCQEPRSDGGARYIICNVCSIERMFKLV
;
A
#
# COMPACT_ATOMS: atom_id res chain seq x y z
N MET A 1 34.55 -1.93 -6.20
CA MET A 1 33.99 -3.04 -7.00
C MET A 1 35.09 -4.04 -7.26
N THR A 2 35.06 -5.17 -6.56
CA THR A 2 36.01 -6.28 -6.75
C THR A 2 35.78 -6.89 -8.14
N LYS A 3 36.84 -6.93 -8.96
CA LYS A 3 36.82 -7.62 -10.25
C LYS A 3 36.69 -9.12 -9.99
N LEU A 4 35.53 -9.69 -10.34
CA LEU A 4 35.33 -11.14 -10.42
C LEU A 4 36.13 -11.68 -11.60
N ASN A 5 37.19 -12.46 -11.34
CA ASN A 5 37.95 -13.14 -12.39
C ASN A 5 37.16 -14.34 -12.91
N LEU A 6 36.33 -14.12 -13.94
CA LEU A 6 35.45 -15.13 -14.55
C LEU A 6 36.16 -16.16 -15.45
N HIS A 7 37.48 -16.04 -15.59
CA HIS A 7 38.30 -16.81 -16.53
C HIS A 7 38.60 -18.25 -16.05
N GLN A 8 38.38 -18.54 -14.76
CA GLN A 8 38.57 -19.87 -14.16
C GLN A 8 37.28 -20.70 -14.13
N LEU A 9 36.14 -20.13 -14.53
CA LEU A 9 34.85 -20.80 -14.48
C LEU A 9 34.65 -21.70 -15.71
N ASN A 10 34.27 -22.94 -15.46
CA ASN A 10 33.79 -23.82 -16.52
C ASN A 10 32.41 -23.32 -17.04
N ASN A 11 31.97 -23.87 -18.17
CA ASN A 11 30.71 -23.43 -18.80
C ASN A 11 29.46 -23.68 -17.92
N GLU A 12 29.44 -24.75 -17.14
CA GLU A 12 28.35 -25.04 -16.19
C GLU A 12 28.30 -24.05 -15.02
N GLU A 13 29.45 -23.71 -14.45
CA GLU A 13 29.56 -22.73 -13.36
C GLU A 13 29.12 -21.34 -13.86
N ARG A 14 29.55 -20.97 -15.07
CA ARG A 14 29.10 -19.74 -15.74
C ARG A 14 27.59 -19.73 -15.94
N ASN A 15 27.00 -20.83 -16.42
CA ASN A 15 25.55 -20.94 -16.61
C ASN A 15 24.78 -20.84 -15.28
N LYS A 16 25.29 -21.46 -14.20
CA LYS A 16 24.71 -21.34 -12.86
C LYS A 16 24.74 -19.90 -12.37
N ILE A 17 25.87 -19.19 -12.54
CA ILE A 17 26.01 -17.79 -12.16
C ILE A 17 25.04 -16.90 -12.96
N LEU A 18 24.96 -17.10 -14.29
CA LEU A 18 24.04 -16.35 -15.14
C LEU A 18 22.58 -16.57 -14.73
N ASN A 19 22.18 -17.80 -14.40
CA ASN A 19 20.82 -18.10 -13.95
C ASN A 19 20.48 -17.42 -12.61
N VAL A 20 21.44 -17.40 -11.66
CA VAL A 20 21.27 -16.69 -10.39
C VAL A 20 21.16 -15.18 -10.62
N LEU A 21 22.00 -14.61 -11.49
CA LEU A 21 21.95 -13.19 -11.83
C LEU A 21 20.63 -12.81 -12.50
N GLU A 22 20.17 -13.60 -13.46
CA GLU A 22 18.88 -13.39 -14.12
C GLU A 22 17.74 -13.37 -13.10
N ARG A 23 17.63 -14.42 -12.27
CA ARG A 23 16.62 -14.48 -11.19
C ARG A 23 16.73 -13.29 -10.23
N TYR A 24 17.96 -12.88 -9.89
CA TYR A 24 18.19 -11.73 -9.03
C TYR A 24 17.65 -10.45 -9.67
N TYR A 25 17.99 -10.17 -10.93
CA TYR A 25 17.53 -8.98 -11.64
C TYR A 25 16.01 -8.99 -11.82
N THR A 26 15.40 -10.12 -12.20
CA THR A 26 13.94 -10.25 -12.31
C THR A 26 13.26 -10.01 -10.96
N THR A 27 13.82 -10.56 -9.87
CA THR A 27 13.29 -10.35 -8.51
C THR A 27 13.41 -8.88 -8.10
N GLN A 28 14.53 -8.22 -8.42
CA GLN A 28 14.75 -6.81 -8.11
C GLN A 28 13.81 -5.91 -8.91
N GLU A 29 13.58 -6.20 -10.18
CA GLU A 29 12.63 -5.48 -11.03
C GLU A 29 11.21 -5.59 -10.48
N ALA A 30 10.75 -6.80 -10.16
CA ALA A 30 9.42 -7.02 -9.56
C ALA A 30 9.25 -6.27 -8.21
N LYS A 31 10.29 -6.22 -7.38
CA LYS A 31 10.30 -5.44 -6.14
C LYS A 31 10.17 -3.94 -6.42
N ARG A 32 10.95 -3.40 -7.38
CA ARG A 32 10.89 -1.99 -7.77
C ARG A 32 9.51 -1.61 -8.31
N ASP A 33 8.92 -2.46 -9.13
CA ASP A 33 7.58 -2.24 -9.68
C ASP A 33 6.51 -2.26 -8.59
N ARG A 34 6.59 -3.19 -7.64
CA ARG A 34 5.69 -3.24 -6.49
C ARG A 34 5.76 -1.94 -5.66
N ILE A 35 6.97 -1.45 -5.38
CA ILE A 35 7.19 -0.17 -4.68
C ILE A 35 6.56 0.98 -5.47
N ARG A 36 6.80 1.04 -6.79
CA ARG A 36 6.26 2.07 -7.69
C ARG A 36 4.73 2.10 -7.64
N GLN A 37 4.10 0.93 -7.78
CA GLN A 37 2.64 0.79 -7.75
C GLN A 37 2.05 1.18 -6.39
N LEU A 38 2.69 0.81 -5.28
CA LEU A 38 2.25 1.21 -3.94
C LEU A 38 2.31 2.72 -3.73
N ARG A 39 3.40 3.38 -4.18
CA ARG A 39 3.54 4.84 -4.11
C ARG A 39 2.45 5.54 -4.91
N GLU A 40 2.18 5.09 -6.14
CA GLU A 40 1.17 5.68 -7.00
C GLU A 40 -0.24 5.54 -6.42
N ARG A 41 -0.60 4.34 -5.95
CA ARG A 41 -1.87 4.10 -5.26
C ARG A 41 -2.04 4.98 -4.03
N LEU A 42 -0.96 5.15 -3.25
CA LEU A 42 -0.98 6.00 -2.06
C LEU A 42 -1.24 7.47 -2.42
N LYS A 43 -0.56 7.96 -3.46
CA LYS A 43 -0.75 9.32 -3.98
C LYS A 43 -2.21 9.55 -4.40
N ILE A 44 -2.76 8.69 -5.26
CA ILE A 44 -4.15 8.77 -5.73
C ILE A 44 -5.15 8.82 -4.56
N LEU A 45 -4.95 7.99 -3.53
CA LEU A 45 -5.84 7.98 -2.36
C LEU A 45 -5.71 9.22 -1.50
N LYS A 46 -4.50 9.79 -1.37
CA LYS A 46 -4.27 11.04 -0.65
C LYS A 46 -4.93 12.20 -1.39
N ASP A 47 -4.75 12.27 -2.70
CA ASP A 47 -5.33 13.31 -3.56
C ASP A 47 -6.87 13.27 -3.53
N LYS A 48 -7.47 12.08 -3.55
CA LYS A 48 -8.93 11.92 -3.40
C LYS A 48 -9.46 12.40 -2.04
N GLY A 49 -8.64 12.33 -0.99
CA GLY A 49 -9.02 12.69 0.37
C GLY A 49 -8.96 14.20 0.66
N VAL A 50 -8.38 14.99 -0.25
CA VAL A 50 -8.25 16.45 -0.11
C VAL A 50 -9.63 17.10 0.03
N ILE A 51 -9.75 17.99 1.02
CA ILE A 51 -10.98 18.77 1.26
C ILE A 51 -11.20 19.69 0.06
N ARG A 52 -12.41 19.68 -0.49
CA ARG A 52 -12.79 20.57 -1.59
C ARG A 52 -13.49 21.80 -1.03
N SER A 53 -13.18 22.99 -1.54
CA SER A 53 -13.70 24.27 -1.03
C SER A 53 -15.24 24.40 -1.09
N HIS A 54 -15.93 23.57 -1.87
CA HIS A 54 -17.39 23.58 -2.03
C HIS A 54 -18.13 22.61 -1.11
N GLU A 55 -17.46 22.02 -0.13
CA GLU A 55 -18.13 21.11 0.80
C GLU A 55 -19.04 21.87 1.76
N LYS A 56 -20.32 21.49 1.77
CA LYS A 56 -21.33 22.14 2.61
C LYS A 56 -21.04 21.87 4.09
N PRO A 57 -21.09 22.91 4.96
CA PRO A 57 -21.00 22.74 6.40
C PRO A 57 -22.03 21.71 6.92
N GLY A 58 -21.63 20.88 7.88
CA GLY A 58 -22.51 19.91 8.54
C GLY A 58 -22.70 18.56 7.83
N ILE A 59 -22.21 18.38 6.60
CA ILE A 59 -22.24 17.07 5.94
C ILE A 59 -21.08 16.20 6.43
N ARG A 60 -21.39 15.02 6.99
CA ARG A 60 -20.37 14.01 7.29
C ARG A 60 -19.90 13.37 5.99
N VAL A 61 -18.60 13.41 5.73
CA VAL A 61 -17.97 12.81 4.54
C VAL A 61 -16.84 11.87 4.92
N CYS A 62 -16.61 10.84 4.12
CA CYS A 62 -15.46 9.97 4.24
C CYS A 62 -14.17 10.77 3.98
N SER A 63 -13.19 10.70 4.88
CA SER A 63 -11.91 11.42 4.72
C SER A 63 -11.02 10.91 3.57
N ARG A 64 -11.47 9.91 2.80
CA ARG A 64 -10.69 9.28 1.72
C ARG A 64 -11.32 9.39 0.34
N CYS A 65 -12.61 9.09 0.22
CA CYS A 65 -13.31 9.25 -1.05
C CYS A 65 -14.17 10.52 -1.11
N ARG A 66 -14.31 11.27 -0.01
CA ARG A 66 -15.26 12.39 0.18
C ARG A 66 -16.72 12.03 -0.04
N GLY A 67 -17.05 10.74 -0.17
CA GLY A 67 -18.43 10.27 -0.24
C GLY A 67 -19.20 10.64 1.01
N LYS A 68 -20.47 11.07 0.83
CA LYS A 68 -21.37 11.40 1.93
C LYS A 68 -21.59 10.17 2.82
N LEU A 69 -21.55 10.39 4.13
CA LEU A 69 -21.85 9.39 5.15
C LEU A 69 -23.26 9.63 5.66
N GLY A 70 -24.03 8.56 5.80
CA GLY A 70 -25.40 8.64 6.27
C GLY A 70 -25.50 8.81 7.78
N MET A 71 -26.74 8.96 8.25
CA MET A 71 -27.05 9.01 9.68
C MET A 71 -27.36 7.64 10.28
N PHE A 72 -28.04 6.79 9.50
CA PHE A 72 -28.47 5.45 9.90
C PHE A 72 -27.71 4.35 9.14
N PHE A 73 -27.41 4.56 7.86
CA PHE A 73 -26.65 3.63 7.02
C PHE A 73 -25.35 4.28 6.56
N ASN A 74 -24.28 3.49 6.42
CA ASN A 74 -22.95 3.98 6.02
C ASN A 74 -22.50 5.22 6.85
N THR A 75 -22.66 5.13 8.18
CA THR A 75 -22.23 6.17 9.14
C THR A 75 -20.71 6.34 9.19
N GLY A 76 -19.98 5.36 8.63
CA GLY A 76 -18.53 5.28 8.61
C GLY A 76 -17.93 4.82 9.93
N ALA A 77 -16.72 4.29 9.85
CA ALA A 77 -15.91 3.86 10.99
C ALA A 77 -14.74 4.83 11.21
N ILE A 78 -14.24 4.91 12.44
CA ILE A 78 -13.00 5.64 12.76
C ILE A 78 -11.82 4.71 12.52
N CYS A 79 -10.84 5.17 11.74
CA CYS A 79 -9.57 4.45 11.60
C CYS A 79 -8.80 4.46 12.92
N ASN A 80 -8.48 3.30 13.48
CA ASN A 80 -7.72 3.19 14.73
C ASN A 80 -6.28 3.75 14.65
N ARG A 81 -5.75 4.02 13.45
CA ARG A 81 -4.37 4.52 13.26
C ARG A 81 -4.28 6.04 13.08
N CYS A 82 -5.25 6.65 12.42
CA CYS A 82 -5.18 8.06 12.05
C CYS A 82 -6.44 8.85 12.43
N GLU A 83 -7.36 8.23 13.16
CA GLU A 83 -8.55 8.83 13.79
C GLU A 83 -9.53 9.53 12.83
N ARG A 84 -9.34 9.32 11.52
CA ARG A 84 -10.22 9.85 10.48
C ARG A 84 -11.40 8.93 10.23
N ARG A 85 -12.58 9.51 9.99
CA ARG A 85 -13.80 8.77 9.64
C ARG A 85 -13.78 8.33 8.18
N VAL A 86 -14.06 7.05 7.93
CA VAL A 86 -14.05 6.45 6.60
C VAL A 86 -15.30 5.64 6.34
N CYS A 87 -15.80 5.64 5.10
CA CYS A 87 -16.90 4.76 4.69
C CYS A 87 -16.47 3.30 4.70
N GLN A 88 -17.45 2.39 4.65
CA GLN A 88 -17.22 0.95 4.69
C GLN A 88 -16.30 0.45 3.54
N SER A 89 -16.38 1.07 2.36
CA SER A 89 -15.49 0.73 1.23
C SER A 89 -14.05 1.24 1.38
N CYS A 90 -13.82 2.21 2.26
CA CYS A 90 -12.49 2.77 2.54
C CYS A 90 -11.88 2.23 3.85
N CYS A 91 -12.64 1.49 4.64
CA CYS A 91 -12.15 0.77 5.80
C CYS A 91 -11.69 -0.64 5.41
N GLN A 92 -10.73 -1.15 6.15
CA GLN A 92 -10.17 -2.49 6.05
C GLN A 92 -10.06 -3.06 7.46
N GLU A 93 -10.51 -4.29 7.62
CA GLU A 93 -10.29 -5.08 8.83
C GLU A 93 -9.02 -5.90 8.63
N PRO A 94 -7.87 -5.48 9.17
CA PRO A 94 -6.70 -6.35 9.26
C PRO A 94 -7.11 -7.63 9.99
N ARG A 95 -6.69 -8.78 9.45
CA ARG A 95 -6.92 -10.09 10.05
C ARG A 95 -6.57 -10.01 11.54
N SER A 96 -7.58 -10.24 12.38
CA SER A 96 -7.46 -10.24 13.84
C SER A 96 -7.77 -11.66 14.31
N ASP A 97 -6.82 -12.22 15.02
CA ASP A 97 -6.74 -13.53 15.66
C ASP A 97 -7.56 -13.56 16.97
N GLY A 98 -8.82 -13.12 16.90
CA GLY A 98 -9.79 -13.25 18.00
C GLY A 98 -9.95 -12.05 18.94
N GLY A 99 -9.42 -10.87 18.59
CA GLY A 99 -9.60 -9.62 19.34
C GLY A 99 -10.68 -8.67 18.78
N ALA A 100 -10.97 -7.58 19.50
CA ALA A 100 -11.89 -6.52 19.08
C ALA A 100 -11.60 -6.02 17.65
N ARG A 101 -12.64 -5.63 16.89
CA ARG A 101 -12.50 -5.19 15.48
C ARG A 101 -11.55 -3.99 15.37
N TYR A 102 -10.29 -4.26 15.06
CA TYR A 102 -9.30 -3.23 14.75
C TYR A 102 -9.46 -2.84 13.28
N ILE A 103 -9.91 -1.62 13.02
CA ILE A 103 -10.26 -1.12 11.69
C ILE A 103 -9.23 -0.07 11.27
N ILE A 104 -8.63 -0.25 10.10
CA ILE A 104 -7.76 0.76 9.50
C ILE A 104 -8.32 1.20 8.16
N CYS A 105 -8.02 2.43 7.77
CA CYS A 105 -8.39 2.90 6.43
C CYS A 105 -7.38 2.46 5.37
N ASN A 106 -7.80 2.44 4.11
CA ASN A 106 -6.98 2.03 2.96
C ASN A 106 -5.60 2.72 2.85
N VAL A 107 -5.48 4.04 3.10
CA VAL A 107 -4.18 4.74 3.10
C VAL A 107 -3.29 4.19 4.22
N CYS A 108 -3.80 4.01 5.44
CA CYS A 108 -2.99 3.49 6.54
C CYS A 108 -2.59 2.03 6.33
N SER A 109 -3.44 1.24 5.67
CA SER A 109 -3.10 -0.11 5.24
C SER A 109 -1.97 -0.12 4.19
N ILE A 110 -2.07 0.72 3.16
CA ILE A 110 -1.02 0.82 2.13
C ILE A 110 0.27 1.39 2.71
N GLU A 111 0.20 2.38 3.61
CA GLU A 111 1.39 2.89 4.32
C GLU A 111 2.05 1.82 5.20
N ARG A 112 1.26 0.92 5.80
CA ARG A 112 1.80 -0.25 6.50
C ARG A 112 2.52 -1.18 5.52
N MET A 113 1.90 -1.49 4.38
CA MET A 113 2.54 -2.34 3.35
C MET A 113 3.81 -1.70 2.79
N PHE A 114 3.83 -0.38 2.60
CA PHE A 114 5.00 0.33 2.11
C PHE A 114 6.17 0.33 3.12
N LYS A 115 5.88 0.45 4.42
CA LYS A 115 6.92 0.37 5.48
C LYS A 115 7.50 -1.04 5.67
N LEU A 116 6.88 -2.07 5.11
CA LEU A 116 7.33 -3.46 5.19
C LEU A 116 8.17 -3.90 3.97
N VAL A 117 8.35 -3.02 2.99
CA VAL A 117 9.20 -3.23 1.81
C VAL A 117 10.48 -2.44 1.97
#